data_AF-A0A3N9XA15-F1
#
_entry.id   AF-A0A3N9XA15-F1
#
_cell.length_a   1.000
_cell.length_b   1.000
_cell.length_c   1.000
_cell.angle_alpha   90.00
_cell.angle_beta   90.00
_cell.angle_gamma   90.00
#
_symmetry.space_group_name_H-M   'P 1'
#
loop_
_entity.id
_entity.type
_entity.pdbx_description
1 polymer ?
#
loop_
_entity_poly.entity_id
_entity_poly.type
_entity_poly.pdbx_seq_one_letter_code
_entity_poly.pdbx_strand_id
1 'polypeptide(L)'
;MEIAVIWIPAHIEPSEPAVTRCLSHLRRHSYRFAGIMRAPWETVEQTMIDGEVDVVVIADFAHLPPDRSPRIELASAPDGDEDRAVPDSQLN
;
A
#
# COMPACT_ATOMS: atom_id res chain seq x y z
N MET A 1 0.24 -18.56 4.31
CA MET A 1 1.10 -17.51 3.73
C MET A 1 0.15 -16.58 3.00
N GLU A 2 0.03 -15.34 3.46
CA GLU A 2 -0.92 -14.36 2.91
C GLU A 2 -0.47 -13.94 1.49
N ILE A 3 -1.43 -13.91 0.56
CA ILE A 3 -1.29 -13.46 -0.81
C ILE A 3 -1.55 -11.96 -0.86
N ALA A 4 -0.61 -11.22 -1.42
CA ALA A 4 -0.70 -9.78 -1.52
C ALA A 4 -0.53 -9.28 -2.95
N VAL A 5 -1.30 -8.25 -3.30
CA VAL A 5 -1.26 -7.58 -4.60
C VAL A 5 -0.97 -6.10 -4.42
N ILE A 6 -0.38 -5.50 -5.45
CA ILE A 6 -0.29 -4.04 -5.55
C ILE A 6 -1.47 -3.59 -6.38
N TRP A 7 -2.36 -2.77 -5.82
CA TRP A 7 -3.43 -2.17 -6.61
C TRP A 7 -3.02 -0.83 -7.16
N ILE A 8 -3.27 -0.63 -8.46
CA ILE A 8 -3.10 0.65 -9.15
C ILE A 8 -4.40 0.90 -9.92
N PRO A 9 -5.09 2.04 -9.70
CA PRO A 9 -6.31 2.34 -10.43
C PRO A 9 -6.09 2.29 -11.94
N ALA A 10 -7.02 1.69 -12.67
CA ALA A 10 -6.87 1.47 -14.12
C ALA A 10 -6.68 2.76 -14.94
N HIS A 11 -7.15 3.90 -14.42
CA HIS A 11 -7.04 5.23 -15.05
C HIS A 11 -5.74 5.97 -14.69
N ILE A 12 -4.86 5.35 -13.90
CA ILE A 12 -3.60 5.95 -13.45
C ILE A 12 -2.44 5.17 -14.04
N GLU A 13 -1.44 5.93 -14.51
CA GLU A 13 -0.19 5.35 -14.96
C GLU A 13 0.66 4.95 -13.76
N PRO A 14 1.18 3.71 -13.74
CA PRO A 14 2.01 3.23 -12.65
C PRO A 14 3.29 4.07 -12.59
N SER A 15 3.55 4.70 -11.45
CA SER A 15 4.84 5.37 -11.22
C SER A 15 5.83 4.39 -10.59
N GLU A 16 7.03 4.29 -11.15
CA GLU A 16 8.15 3.52 -10.59
C GLU A 16 8.38 3.77 -9.09
N PRO A 17 8.38 5.01 -8.57
CA PRO A 17 8.53 5.24 -7.13
C PRO A 17 7.39 4.65 -6.30
N ALA A 18 6.13 4.72 -6.77
CA ALA A 18 5.00 4.14 -6.06
C ALA A 18 5.10 2.61 -5.99
N VAL A 19 5.40 1.97 -7.13
CA VAL A 19 5.56 0.50 -7.20
C VAL A 19 6.71 0.04 -6.31
N THR A 20 7.83 0.76 -6.30
CA THR A 20 9.00 0.43 -5.48
C THR A 20 8.69 0.47 -3.99
N ARG A 21 7.91 1.46 -3.53
CA ARG A 21 7.44 1.53 -2.14
C ARG A 21 6.58 0.32 -1.77
N CYS A 22 5.60 0.00 -2.62
CA CYS A 22 4.74 -1.16 -2.38
C CYS A 22 5.53 -2.48 -2.36
N LEU A 23 6.48 -2.67 -3.28
CA LEU A 23 7.35 -3.85 -3.30
C LEU A 23 8.23 -3.95 -2.04
N SER A 24 8.74 -2.83 -1.54
CA SER A 24 9.53 -2.78 -0.31
C SER A 24 8.69 -3.17 0.92
N HIS A 25 7.45 -2.70 0.97
CA HIS A 25 6.48 -3.05 2.00
C HIS A 25 6.17 -4.56 2.01
N LEU A 26 5.86 -5.12 0.84
CA LEU A 26 5.59 -6.55 0.68
C LEU A 26 6.75 -7.44 1.18
N ARG A 27 7.98 -7.05 0.86
CA ARG A 27 9.19 -7.76 1.29
C ARG A 27 9.38 -7.71 2.81
N ARG A 28 9.13 -6.56 3.44
CA ARG A 28 9.25 -6.37 4.89
C ARG A 28 8.29 -7.26 5.67
N HIS A 29 7.08 -7.45 5.16
CA HIS A 29 6.04 -8.26 5.79
C HIS A 29 6.04 -9.73 5.34
N SER A 30 6.97 -10.14 4.47
CA SER A 30 7.08 -11.52 3.96
C SER A 30 5.81 -12.05 3.27
N TYR A 31 5.04 -11.17 2.62
CA TYR A 31 3.86 -11.56 1.86
C TYR A 31 4.23 -12.26 0.55
N ARG A 32 3.35 -13.16 0.07
CA ARG A 32 3.48 -13.73 -1.27
C ARG A 32 2.94 -12.73 -2.28
N PHE A 33 3.83 -12.07 -3.01
CA PHE A 33 3.43 -11.14 -4.06
C PHE A 33 2.82 -11.88 -5.26
N ALA A 34 1.54 -11.64 -5.53
CA ALA A 34 0.81 -12.24 -6.64
C ALA A 34 0.91 -11.42 -7.94
N GLY A 35 1.12 -10.11 -7.85
CA GLY A 35 1.26 -9.21 -8.99
C GLY A 35 0.66 -7.83 -8.78
N ILE A 36 0.71 -7.03 -9.84
CA ILE A 36 0.08 -5.70 -9.89
C ILE A 36 -1.31 -5.85 -10.52
N MET A 37 -2.34 -5.42 -9.80
CA MET A 37 -3.73 -5.44 -10.25
C MET A 37 -4.15 -4.06 -10.73
N ARG A 38 -4.40 -3.94 -12.05
CA ARG A 38 -4.90 -2.72 -12.70
C ARG A 38 -6.39 -2.87 -13.02
N ALA A 39 -7.24 -2.58 -12.03
CA ALA A 39 -8.68 -2.76 -12.13
C ALA A 39 -9.44 -1.69 -11.31
N PRO A 40 -10.76 -1.54 -11.51
CA PRO A 40 -11.63 -0.82 -10.57
C PRO A 40 -11.55 -1.43 -9.17
N TRP A 41 -11.81 -0.62 -8.14
CA TRP A 41 -11.80 -1.09 -6.74
C TRP A 41 -12.73 -2.28 -6.53
N GLU A 42 -13.94 -2.26 -7.11
CA GLU A 42 -14.93 -3.34 -6.99
C GLU A 42 -14.38 -4.71 -7.39
N THR A 43 -13.53 -4.76 -8.42
CA THR A 43 -12.88 -6.01 -8.85
C THR A 43 -11.86 -6.50 -7.82
N VAL A 44 -11.08 -5.57 -7.26
CA VAL A 44 -10.09 -5.90 -6.22
C VAL A 44 -10.78 -6.39 -4.96
N GLU A 45 -11.81 -5.67 -4.53
CA GLU A 45 -12.63 -6.00 -3.37
C GLU A 45 -13.25 -7.40 -3.52
N GLN A 46 -13.79 -7.72 -4.70
CA GLN A 46 -14.31 -9.05 -4.99
C GLN A 46 -13.23 -10.14 -4.84
N THR A 47 -12.03 -9.95 -5.38
CA THR A 47 -10.92 -10.94 -5.20
C THR A 47 -10.51 -11.12 -3.74
N MET A 48 -10.68 -10.11 -2.90
CA MET A 48 -10.45 -10.24 -1.46
C MET A 48 -11.60 -10.97 -0.75
N ILE A 49 -12.84 -10.72 -1.15
CA ILE A 49 -14.03 -11.43 -0.64
C ILE A 49 -13.97 -12.92 -1.00
N ASP A 50 -13.55 -13.24 -2.22
CA ASP A 50 -13.36 -14.62 -2.70
C ASP A 50 -12.16 -15.33 -2.02
N GLY A 51 -11.32 -14.59 -1.28
CA GLY A 51 -10.15 -15.12 -0.57
C GLY A 51 -8.97 -15.43 -1.50
N GLU A 52 -8.97 -14.90 -2.72
CA GLU A 52 -7.84 -15.00 -3.65
C GLU A 52 -6.69 -14.07 -3.26
N VAL A 53 -7.04 -12.94 -2.63
CA VAL A 53 -6.12 -11.90 -2.15
C VAL A 53 -6.40 -11.63 -0.68
N ASP A 54 -5.39 -11.81 0.17
CA ASP A 54 -5.50 -11.52 1.60
C ASP A 54 -5.22 -10.04 1.92
N VAL A 55 -4.30 -9.41 1.17
CA VAL A 55 -3.81 -8.04 1.44
C VAL A 55 -3.67 -7.24 0.15
N VAL A 56 -4.15 -6.00 0.16
CA VAL A 56 -3.94 -5.04 -0.92
C VAL A 56 -3.00 -3.95 -0.46
N VAL A 57 -1.86 -3.80 -1.14
CA VAL A 57 -0.89 -2.74 -0.88
C VAL A 57 -1.09 -1.61 -1.88
N ILE A 58 -1.24 -0.40 -1.36
CA ILE A 58 -1.44 0.82 -2.15
C ILE A 58 -0.34 1.83 -1.87
N ALA A 59 -0.11 2.73 -2.82
CA ALA A 59 0.81 3.85 -2.64
C ALA A 59 0.12 5.13 -2.13
N ASP A 60 -1.20 5.23 -2.28
CA ASP A 60 -1.98 6.40 -1.89
C ASP A 60 -3.47 6.05 -1.70
N PHE A 61 -4.15 6.71 -0.75
CA PHE A 61 -5.55 6.47 -0.41
C PHE A 61 -6.56 7.26 -1.28
N ALA A 62 -6.13 8.22 -2.11
CA ALA A 62 -7.03 9.16 -2.79
C ALA A 62 -8.07 8.50 -3.71
N HIS A 63 -7.84 7.25 -4.11
CA HIS A 63 -8.70 6.52 -5.03
C HIS A 63 -9.56 5.46 -4.34
N LEU A 64 -9.48 5.33 -3.02
CA LEU A 64 -10.25 4.36 -2.27
C LEU A 64 -11.57 4.95 -1.76
N PRO A 65 -12.66 4.16 -1.76
CA PRO A 65 -13.88 4.57 -1.10
C PRO A 65 -13.67 4.72 0.43
N PRO A 66 -14.47 5.57 1.10
CA PRO A 66 -14.35 5.81 2.53
C PRO A 66 -14.75 4.60 3.39
N ASP A 67 -15.69 3.77 2.92
CA ASP A 67 -16.30 2.64 3.65
C ASP A 67 -15.63 1.28 3.36
N ARG A 68 -14.31 1.29 3.21
CA ARG A 68 -13.56 0.12 2.74
C ARG A 68 -13.46 -0.99 3.80
N SER A 69 -13.91 -2.18 3.43
CA SER A 69 -13.55 -3.48 4.00
C SER A 69 -13.02 -4.31 2.83
N PRO A 70 -11.80 -4.90 2.83
CA PRO A 70 -11.00 -5.42 3.94
C PRO A 70 -9.54 -4.88 3.95
N ARG A 71 -8.57 -5.65 4.46
CA ARG A 71 -7.20 -5.28 4.91
C ARG A 71 -6.32 -4.62 3.83
N ILE A 72 -6.39 -3.30 3.76
CA ILE A 72 -5.57 -2.46 2.87
C ILE A 72 -4.39 -1.91 3.66
N GLU A 73 -3.20 -2.02 3.10
CA GLU A 73 -1.98 -1.47 3.69
C GLU A 73 -1.39 -0.39 2.79
N LEU A 74 -1.10 0.77 3.39
CA LEU A 74 -0.38 1.84 2.72
C LEU A 74 1.11 1.52 2.77
N ALA A 75 1.74 1.47 1.60
CA ALA A 75 3.19 1.43 1.53
C ALA A 75 3.75 2.71 2.16
N SER A 76 4.35 2.58 3.34
CA SER A 76 4.99 3.71 4.01
C SER A 76 6.02 4.36 3.07
N ALA A 77 6.18 5.68 3.19
CA ALA A 77 7.34 6.34 2.61
C ALA A 77 8.59 5.58 3.10
N PRO A 78 9.59 5.34 2.22
CA PRO A 78 10.81 4.69 2.64
C PRO A 78 11.45 5.63 3.64
N ASP A 79 11.43 5.28 4.94
CA ASP A 79 12.03 6.01 6.07
C ASP A 79 12.71 7.31 5.63
N GLY A 80 11.89 8.32 5.33
CA GLY A 80 12.34 9.68 5.42
C GLY A 80 12.18 9.90 6.90
N ASP A 81 13.26 9.62 7.62
CA ASP A 81 13.62 10.16 8.92
C ASP A 81 12.39 10.63 9.70
N GLU A 82 12.02 9.91 10.76
CA GLU A 82 11.40 10.61 11.89
C GLU A 82 12.30 11.83 12.14
N ASP A 83 11.88 12.99 11.61
CA ASP A 83 12.31 14.30 12.03
C ASP A 83 11.89 14.31 13.50
N ARG A 84 12.81 13.77 14.29
CA ARG A 84 12.89 13.88 15.72
C ARG A 84 13.21 15.35 15.93
N ALA A 85 12.23 16.21 15.67
CA ALA A 85 12.06 17.45 16.35
C ALA A 85 11.85 17.10 17.83
N VAL A 86 12.94 16.73 18.50
CA VAL A 86 13.12 17.20 19.86
C VAL A 86 13.30 18.71 19.71
N PRO A 87 12.32 19.54 20.12
CA PRO A 87 12.67 20.91 20.42
C PRO A 87 13.63 20.81 21.60
N ASP A 88 14.93 20.92 21.32
CA ASP A 88 15.95 21.09 22.33
C ASP A 88 15.66 22.44 23.00
N SER A 89 14.84 22.38 24.04
CA SER A 89 14.79 23.41 25.05
C SER A 89 16.11 23.30 25.80
N GLN A 90 17.09 24.15 25.46
CA GLN A 90 17.75 25.07 26.38
C GLN A 90 19.06 25.67 25.81
N LEU A 91 19.32 26.90 26.27
CA LEU A 91 20.64 27.53 26.49
C LEU A 91 21.26 28.31 25.31
N ASN A 92 21.00 29.62 25.23
CA ASN A 92 21.84 30.66 25.87
C ASN A 92 21.33 32.07 25.57
#